data_AF-A0A060C3V2-F1
#
_entry.id   AF-A0A060C3V2-F1
#
_cell.length_a   1.000
_cell.length_b   1.000
_cell.length_c   1.000
_cell.angle_alpha   90.00
_cell.angle_beta   90.00
_cell.angle_gamma   90.00
#
_symmetry.space_group_name_H-M   'P 1'
#
loop_
_entity.id
_entity.type
_entity.pdbx_description
1 polymer ?
#
loop_
_entity_poly.entity_id
_entity_poly.type
_entity_poly.pdbx_seq_one_letter_code
_entity_poly.pdbx_strand_id
1 'polypeptide(L)'
;YVAQIRDMVRANYPGMTLFQCDWASNFTKNGLHDLVWTMNFGTGANVDQQFARLKELRPTSPLMCSEFWSGWFDKWGAHHETRPAADMIKGIDEM
;
A
#
# COMPACT_ATOMS: atom_id res chain seq x y z
N TYR A 1 8.86 14.71 -10.75
CA TYR A 1 9.06 14.72 -9.29
C TYR A 1 9.43 13.34 -8.74
N VAL A 2 8.55 12.32 -8.76
CA VAL A 2 8.83 11.03 -8.10
C VAL A 2 10.10 10.32 -8.63
N ALA A 3 10.37 10.41 -9.94
CA ALA A 3 11.62 9.89 -10.52
C ALA A 3 12.88 10.57 -9.94
N GLN A 4 12.81 11.87 -9.67
CA GLN A 4 13.92 12.62 -9.07
C GLN A 4 14.16 12.17 -7.62
N ILE A 5 13.09 11.88 -6.86
CA ILE A 5 13.20 11.29 -5.52
C ILE A 5 13.84 9.92 -5.58
N ARG A 6 13.40 9.04 -6.49
CA ARG A 6 14.01 7.72 -6.72
C ARG A 6 15.50 7.85 -7.00
N ASP A 7 15.90 8.77 -7.87
CA ASP A 7 17.30 8.94 -8.27
C ASP A 7 18.16 9.44 -7.10
N MET A 8 17.64 10.37 -6.29
CA MET A 8 18.28 10.80 -5.05
C MET A 8 18.45 9.64 -4.05
N VAL A 9 17.42 8.81 -3.87
CA VAL A 9 17.49 7.65 -2.97
C VAL A 9 18.52 6.63 -3.46
N ARG A 10 18.51 6.28 -4.76
CA ARG A 10 19.50 5.33 -5.34
C ARG A 10 20.93 5.83 -5.24
N ALA A 11 21.16 7.13 -5.41
CA ALA A 11 22.49 7.72 -5.32
C ALA A 11 23.09 7.61 -3.91
N ASN A 12 22.25 7.64 -2.88
CA ASN A 12 22.68 7.58 -1.48
C ASN A 12 22.57 6.17 -0.87
N TYR A 13 21.74 5.30 -1.44
CA TYR A 13 21.47 3.94 -0.93
C TYR A 13 21.49 2.92 -2.08
N PRO A 14 22.66 2.65 -2.68
CA PRO A 14 22.78 1.73 -3.80
C PRO A 14 22.45 0.28 -3.38
N GLY A 15 21.91 -0.50 -4.33
CA GLY A 15 21.64 -1.93 -4.14
C GLY A 15 20.35 -2.29 -3.40
N MET A 16 19.56 -1.30 -2.97
CA MET A 16 18.27 -1.54 -2.30
C MET A 16 17.10 -1.63 -3.29
N THR A 17 16.17 -2.54 -3.02
CA THR A 17 14.86 -2.54 -3.70
C THR A 17 14.05 -1.34 -3.24
N LEU A 18 13.62 -0.52 -4.19
CA LEU A 18 12.75 0.62 -3.92
C LEU A 18 11.31 0.27 -4.35
N PHE A 19 10.35 0.77 -3.58
CA PHE A 19 8.93 0.60 -3.84
C PHE A 19 8.18 1.93 -3.70
N GLN A 20 6.97 1.98 -4.26
CA GLN A 20 6.02 3.06 -4.10
C GLN A 20 4.73 2.51 -3.52
N CYS A 21 4.13 3.24 -2.59
CA CYS A 21 2.83 2.92 -2.02
C CYS A 21 1.78 3.93 -2.48
N ASP A 22 0.57 3.44 -2.73
CA ASP A 22 -0.59 4.24 -3.11
C ASP A 22 -1.87 3.42 -2.86
N TRP A 23 -3.04 4.01 -3.08
CA TRP A 23 -4.30 3.27 -3.06
C TRP A 23 -4.51 2.49 -4.37
N ALA A 24 -5.29 1.41 -4.31
CA ALA A 24 -5.67 0.64 -5.50
C ALA A 24 -6.34 1.49 -6.61
N SER A 25 -6.96 2.62 -6.24
CA SER A 25 -7.64 3.53 -7.15
C SER A 25 -6.73 4.56 -7.84
N ASN A 26 -5.47 4.72 -7.42
CA ASN A 26 -4.63 5.81 -7.90
C ASN A 26 -3.15 5.48 -8.14
N PHE A 27 -2.66 4.29 -7.77
CA PHE A 27 -1.23 3.90 -7.90
C PHE A 27 -0.64 4.08 -9.31
N THR A 28 -1.47 4.01 -10.35
CA THR A 28 -1.05 4.20 -11.75
C THR A 28 -0.78 5.66 -12.13
N LYS A 29 -1.22 6.64 -11.33
CA LYS A 29 -0.99 8.06 -11.63
C LYS A 29 0.49 8.44 -11.57
N ASN A 30 1.26 7.79 -10.68
CA ASN A 30 2.67 8.12 -10.43
C ASN A 30 3.60 6.90 -10.39
N GLY A 31 3.08 5.68 -10.61
CA GLY A 31 3.85 4.45 -10.56
C GLY A 31 4.97 4.41 -11.60
N LEU A 32 6.22 4.34 -11.15
CA LEU A 32 7.39 4.20 -12.00
C LEU A 32 7.60 2.73 -12.39
N HIS A 33 7.89 2.47 -13.66
CA HIS A 33 8.00 1.11 -14.18
C HIS A 33 9.12 0.27 -13.54
N ASP A 34 10.17 0.94 -13.05
CA ASP A 34 11.35 0.31 -12.47
C ASP A 34 11.32 0.18 -10.94
N LEU A 35 10.16 0.47 -10.32
CA LEU A 35 9.92 0.32 -8.89
C LEU A 35 8.82 -0.72 -8.60
N VAL A 36 8.86 -1.33 -7.42
CA VAL A 36 7.76 -2.18 -6.93
C VAL A 36 6.56 -1.30 -6.58
N TRP A 37 5.35 -1.75 -6.95
CA TRP A 37 4.10 -1.06 -6.62
C TRP A 37 3.37 -1.81 -5.52
N THR A 38 3.09 -1.14 -4.40
CA THR A 38 2.43 -1.72 -3.23
C THR A 38 1.13 -0.96 -2.93
N MET A 39 0.18 -1.64 -2.33
CA MET A 39 -1.16 -1.07 -2.05
C MET A 39 -1.29 -0.70 -0.57
N ASN A 40 -2.04 0.35 -0.28
CA ASN A 40 -2.45 0.70 1.09
C ASN A 40 -3.97 0.54 1.24
N PHE A 41 -4.40 -0.20 2.26
CA PHE A 41 -5.81 -0.41 2.58
C PHE A 41 -5.98 -0.88 4.03
N GLY A 42 -7.18 -0.73 4.59
CA GLY A 42 -7.45 -1.02 6.01
C GLY A 42 -8.25 -2.29 6.26
N THR A 43 -8.48 -2.59 7.54
CA THR A 43 -9.42 -3.63 7.98
C THR A 43 -10.79 -3.45 7.32
N GLY A 44 -11.37 -4.55 6.84
CA GLY A 44 -12.66 -4.55 6.15
C GLY A 44 -12.58 -4.26 4.64
N ALA A 45 -11.39 -4.00 4.08
CA ALA A 45 -11.19 -3.98 2.64
C ALA A 45 -11.36 -5.39 2.04
N ASN A 46 -11.86 -5.46 0.80
CA ASN A 46 -11.82 -6.67 0.00
C ASN A 46 -10.41 -6.83 -0.60
N VAL A 47 -9.61 -7.77 -0.09
CA VAL A 47 -8.17 -7.91 -0.43
C VAL A 47 -7.98 -8.18 -1.92
N ASP A 48 -8.77 -9.08 -2.50
CA ASP A 48 -8.69 -9.41 -3.93
C ASP A 48 -8.94 -8.19 -4.82
N GLN A 49 -9.92 -7.35 -4.46
CA GLN A 49 -10.22 -6.14 -5.20
C GLN A 49 -9.08 -5.11 -5.11
N GLN A 50 -8.38 -5.02 -3.98
CA GLN A 50 -7.25 -4.11 -3.82
C GLN A 50 -6.09 -4.47 -4.76
N PHE A 51 -5.88 -5.76 -5.03
CA PHE A 51 -4.79 -6.22 -5.90
C PHE A 51 -5.20 -6.51 -7.35
N ALA A 52 -6.49 -6.57 -7.67
CA ALA A 52 -6.99 -6.97 -9.00
C ALA A 52 -6.32 -6.21 -10.15
N ARG A 53 -6.29 -4.86 -10.07
CA ARG A 53 -5.70 -4.04 -11.13
C ARG A 53 -4.18 -4.18 -11.22
N LEU A 54 -3.49 -4.43 -10.10
CA LEU A 54 -2.05 -4.70 -10.11
C LEU A 54 -1.75 -6.04 -10.80
N LYS A 55 -2.53 -7.09 -10.51
CA LYS A 55 -2.42 -8.42 -11.15
C LYS A 55 -2.62 -8.33 -12.66
N GLU A 56 -3.54 -7.50 -13.15
CA GLU A 56 -3.73 -7.25 -14.59
C GLU A 56 -2.52 -6.58 -15.25
N LEU A 57 -1.96 -5.56 -14.61
CA LEU A 57 -0.88 -4.75 -15.17
C LEU A 57 0.50 -5.42 -15.03
N ARG A 58 0.69 -6.19 -13.96
CA ARG A 58 1.95 -6.86 -13.60
C ARG A 58 1.68 -8.24 -13.00
N PRO A 59 1.33 -9.25 -13.82
CA PRO A 59 0.92 -10.57 -13.35
C PRO A 59 1.95 -11.32 -12.50
N THR A 60 3.23 -10.95 -12.61
CA THR A 60 4.35 -11.56 -11.86
C THR A 60 4.87 -10.69 -10.71
N SER A 61 4.26 -9.52 -10.46
CA SER A 61 4.66 -8.66 -9.34
C SER A 61 4.33 -9.33 -8.01
N PRO A 62 5.18 -9.19 -6.98
CA PRO A 62 4.76 -9.52 -5.63
C PRO A 62 3.56 -8.66 -5.23
N LEU A 63 2.68 -9.22 -4.41
CA LEU A 63 1.57 -8.50 -3.79
C LEU A 63 1.99 -8.13 -2.38
N MET A 64 1.96 -6.84 -2.07
CA MET A 64 2.31 -6.32 -0.76
C MET A 64 1.34 -5.21 -0.38
N CYS A 65 0.74 -5.35 0.80
CA CYS A 65 0.07 -4.26 1.48
C CYS A 65 1.13 -3.50 2.29
N SER A 66 1.52 -2.30 1.86
CA SER A 66 2.55 -1.50 2.56
C SER A 66 2.02 -0.85 3.82
N GLU A 67 0.72 -0.57 3.87
CA GLU A 67 0.03 -0.11 5.07
C GLU A 67 -1.29 -0.86 5.20
N PHE A 68 -1.34 -1.80 6.14
CA PHE A 68 -2.59 -2.41 6.57
C PHE A 68 -3.12 -1.69 7.81
N TRP A 69 -4.07 -0.77 7.63
CA TRP A 69 -4.57 0.07 8.72
C TRP A 69 -5.47 -0.72 9.68
N SER A 70 -4.94 -1.06 10.85
CA SER A 70 -5.63 -1.80 11.93
C SER A 70 -6.54 -0.95 12.82
N GLY A 71 -6.50 0.36 12.64
CA GLY A 71 -7.24 1.35 13.41
C GLY A 71 -7.28 2.67 12.66
N TRP A 72 -7.65 3.75 13.35
CA TRP A 72 -7.62 5.09 12.77
C TRP A 72 -7.22 6.13 13.82
N PHE A 73 -6.73 7.27 13.36
CA PHE A 73 -6.32 8.36 14.24
C PHE A 73 -7.52 9.21 14.66
N ASP A 74 -7.41 9.84 15.82
CA ASP A 74 -8.45 10.68 16.39
C ASP A 74 -8.42 12.12 15.85
N LYS A 75 -9.53 12.82 16.10
CA LYS A 75 -9.65 14.28 15.91
C LYS A 75 -10.17 14.90 17.20
N TRP A 76 -9.68 16.08 17.55
CA TRP A 76 -10.18 16.84 18.71
C TRP A 76 -11.69 17.06 18.62
N GLY A 77 -12.41 16.72 19.68
CA GLY A 77 -13.87 16.86 19.76
C GLY A 77 -14.69 15.82 19.00
N ALA A 78 -14.05 14.89 18.28
CA ALA A 78 -14.72 13.74 17.68
C ALA A 78 -14.76 12.53 18.64
N HIS A 79 -15.52 11.50 18.27
CA HIS A 79 -15.46 10.22 18.97
C HIS A 79 -14.13 9.51 18.68
N HIS A 80 -13.60 8.83 19.70
CA HIS A 80 -12.41 8.00 19.55
C HIS A 80 -12.64 6.87 18.55
N GLU A 81 -11.73 6.73 17.59
CA GLU A 81 -11.82 5.72 16.54
C GLU A 81 -11.31 4.37 17.03
N THR A 82 -12.16 3.34 16.90
CA THR A 82 -11.76 1.95 17.17
C THR A 82 -12.14 1.06 15.99
N ARG A 83 -11.41 -0.04 15.81
CA ARG A 83 -11.74 -1.11 14.88
C ARG A 83 -11.68 -2.45 15.62
N PRO A 84 -12.59 -3.41 15.33
CA PRO A 84 -12.55 -4.71 15.99
C PRO A 84 -11.25 -5.45 15.66
N ALA A 85 -10.57 -5.96 16.70
CA ALA A 85 -9.37 -6.77 16.49
C ALA A 85 -9.62 -8.03 15.63
N ALA A 86 -10.83 -8.59 15.71
CA ALA A 86 -11.23 -9.74 14.89
C ALA A 86 -11.18 -9.45 13.38
N ASP A 87 -11.53 -8.23 12.96
CA ASP A 87 -11.48 -7.83 11.54
C ASP A 87 -10.04 -7.69 11.05
N MET A 88 -9.14 -7.21 11.92
CA MET A 88 -7.71 -7.17 11.64
C MET A 88 -7.13 -8.56 11.45
N ILE A 89 -7.42 -9.48 12.38
CA ILE A 89 -6.92 -10.86 12.31
C ILE A 89 -7.41 -11.53 11.03
N LYS A 90 -8.71 -11.42 10.74
CA LYS A 90 -9.29 -11.97 9.51
C LYS A 90 -8.61 -11.42 8.25
N GLY A 91 -8.36 -10.10 8.20
CA GLY A 91 -7.69 -9.49 7.05
C GLY A 91 -6.23 -9.92 6.90
N ILE A 92 -5.52 -10.16 8.01
CA ILE A 92 -4.15 -10.71 7.98
C ILE A 92 -4.15 -12.16 7.49
N ASP A 93 -5.11 -12.99 7.91
CA ASP A 93 -5.22 -14.38 7.47
C ASP A 93 -5.59 -14.51 5.98
N GLU A 94 -6.27 -13.50 5.41
CA GLU A 94 -6.64 -13.44 3.98
C GLU A 94 -5.49 -12.97 3.07
N MET A 95 -4.51 -12.24 3.61
CA MET A 95 -3.35 -11.70 2.88
C MET A 95 -2.22 -12.73 2.71
#